data_AF-A0A2V6MD38-F1
#
_entry.id   AF-A0A2V6MD38-F1
#
_cell.length_a   1.000
_cell.length_b   1.000
_cell.length_c   1.000
_cell.angle_alpha   90.00
_cell.angle_beta   90.00
_cell.angle_gamma   90.00
#
_symmetry.space_group_name_H-M   'P 1'
#
loop_
_entity.id
_entity.type
_entity.pdbx_description
1 polymer ?
#
loop_
_entity_poly.entity_id
_entity_poly.type
_entity_poly.pdbx_seq_one_letter_code
_entity_poly.pdbx_strand_id
1 'polypeptide(L)'
;MRQIKLTGREATVVRAIGFAESMLGAEIQDFTRMELEDVTDALNSLMAAGFVESIPYYAEVQLAEMPVTAFEVNPAYVHELKQAVMRR
;
A
#
# COMPACT_ATOMS: atom_id res chain seq x y z
N MET A 1 19.85 10.85 0.34
CA MET A 1 18.54 10.28 -0.02
C MET A 1 18.17 9.25 1.04
N ARG A 2 16.99 9.35 1.66
CA ARG A 2 16.55 8.39 2.69
C ARG A 2 16.26 7.05 2.02
N GLN A 3 16.87 5.98 2.50
CA GLN A 3 16.61 4.64 1.98
C GLN A 3 15.34 4.09 2.64
N ILE A 4 14.24 4.00 1.90
CA ILE A 4 13.02 3.32 2.39
C ILE A 4 13.32 1.83 2.53
N LYS A 5 12.95 1.26 3.67
CA LYS A 5 12.99 -0.18 3.91
C LYS A 5 11.56 -0.68 4.02
N LEU A 6 11.17 -1.53 3.08
CA LEU A 6 9.89 -2.22 3.09
C LEU A 6 10.11 -3.68 3.50
N THR A 7 9.18 -4.23 4.26
CA THR A 7 9.02 -5.67 4.44
C THR A 7 8.62 -6.33 3.12
N GLY A 8 8.64 -7.68 3.08
CA GLY A 8 8.20 -8.42 1.89
C GLY A 8 6.73 -8.13 1.56
N ARG A 9 5.85 -8.15 2.58
CA ARG A 9 4.42 -7.87 2.45
C ARG A 9 4.15 -6.45 1.95
N GLU A 10 4.75 -5.45 2.58
CA GLU A 10 4.63 -4.04 2.15
C GLU A 10 5.10 -3.82 0.72
N ALA A 11 6.25 -4.40 0.33
CA ALA A 11 6.74 -4.28 -1.04
C ALA A 11 5.81 -4.94 -2.06
N THR A 12 5.14 -6.03 -1.70
CA THR A 12 4.14 -6.69 -2.54
C THR A 12 2.86 -5.84 -2.66
N VAL A 13 2.40 -5.23 -1.58
CA VAL A 13 1.26 -4.28 -1.59
C VAL A 13 1.57 -3.05 -2.43
N VAL A 14 2.73 -2.41 -2.25
CA VAL A 14 3.14 -1.24 -3.07
C VAL A 14 3.23 -1.61 -4.55
N ARG A 15 3.68 -2.82 -4.88
CA ARG A 15 3.68 -3.33 -6.26
C ARG A 15 2.27 -3.51 -6.82
N ALA A 16 1.33 -4.00 -6.01
CA ALA A 16 -0.04 -4.22 -6.40
C ALA A 16 -0.73 -2.89 -6.75
N ILE A 17 -0.65 -1.91 -5.84
CA ILE A 17 -1.22 -0.55 -6.06
C ILE A 17 -0.61 0.09 -7.32
N GLY A 18 0.70 -0.08 -7.51
CA GLY A 18 1.42 0.56 -8.60
C GLY A 18 1.65 2.05 -8.32
N PHE A 19 1.84 2.84 -9.39
CA PHE A 19 2.30 4.24 -9.28
C PHE A 19 1.55 5.21 -10.21
N ALA A 20 0.41 4.80 -10.76
CA ALA A 20 -0.29 5.56 -11.79
C ALA A 20 -1.73 5.92 -11.39
N GLU A 21 -2.45 5.00 -10.75
CA GLU A 21 -3.86 5.16 -10.41
C GLU A 21 -4.15 4.53 -9.03
N SER A 22 -5.25 4.95 -8.40
CA SER A 22 -5.75 4.34 -7.18
C SER A 22 -6.34 2.96 -7.46
N MET A 23 -6.20 2.02 -6.53
CA MET A 23 -6.69 0.65 -6.64
C MET A 23 -7.57 0.29 -5.43
N LEU A 24 -8.65 -0.47 -5.62
CA LEU A 24 -9.50 -0.90 -4.51
C LEU A 24 -8.79 -1.95 -3.65
N GLY A 25 -9.04 -1.93 -2.34
CA GLY A 25 -8.48 -2.90 -1.40
C GLY A 25 -8.77 -4.35 -1.76
N ALA A 26 -9.96 -4.66 -2.28
CA ALA A 26 -10.29 -5.99 -2.78
C ALA A 26 -9.40 -6.43 -3.95
N GLU A 27 -9.10 -5.52 -4.87
CA GLU A 27 -8.24 -5.80 -6.03
C GLU A 27 -6.78 -6.00 -5.57
N ILE A 28 -6.32 -5.20 -4.60
CA ILE A 28 -5.01 -5.35 -3.97
C ILE A 28 -4.93 -6.71 -3.26
N GLN A 29 -5.96 -7.11 -2.52
CA GLN A 29 -6.02 -8.41 -1.87
C GLN A 29 -5.91 -9.55 -2.90
N ASP A 30 -6.69 -9.48 -3.97
CA ASP A 30 -6.68 -10.48 -5.05
C ASP A 30 -5.32 -10.57 -5.75
N PHE A 31 -4.66 -9.42 -5.98
CA PHE A 31 -3.34 -9.37 -6.59
C PHE A 31 -2.27 -9.97 -5.69
N THR A 32 -2.29 -9.61 -4.40
CA THR A 32 -1.26 -10.01 -3.44
C THR A 32 -1.44 -11.45 -2.94
N ARG A 33 -2.66 -12.01 -3.06
CA ARG A 33 -3.03 -13.34 -2.53
C ARG A 33 -2.78 -13.47 -1.02
N MET A 34 -2.85 -12.36 -0.31
CA MET A 34 -2.72 -12.28 1.14
C MET A 34 -4.08 -12.42 1.81
N GLU A 35 -4.09 -12.89 3.06
CA GLU A 35 -5.29 -12.87 3.89
C GLU A 35 -5.76 -11.42 4.13
N LEU A 36 -7.06 -11.25 4.40
CA LEU A 36 -7.67 -9.93 4.59
C LEU A 36 -6.97 -9.13 5.69
N GLU A 37 -6.65 -9.78 6.80
CA GLU A 37 -5.94 -9.18 7.94
C GLU A 37 -4.54 -8.74 7.55
N ASP A 38 -3.79 -9.60 6.87
CA ASP A 38 -2.41 -9.33 6.46
C ASP A 38 -2.29 -8.14 5.48
N VAL A 39 -3.20 -8.04 4.52
CA VAL A 39 -3.20 -6.92 3.56
C VAL A 39 -3.63 -5.62 4.23
N THR A 40 -4.61 -5.68 5.13
CA THR A 40 -5.08 -4.51 5.90
C THR A 40 -3.96 -3.98 6.80
N ASP A 41 -3.26 -4.86 7.53
CA ASP A 41 -2.13 -4.49 8.38
C ASP A 41 -0.99 -3.85 7.58
N ALA A 42 -0.69 -4.39 6.39
CA ALA A 42 0.33 -3.84 5.52
C ALA A 42 -0.07 -2.47 4.96
N LEU A 43 -1.33 -2.29 4.54
CA LEU A 43 -1.87 -1.01 4.08
C LEU A 43 -1.82 0.04 5.19
N ASN A 44 -2.30 -0.28 6.39
CA ASN A 44 -2.27 0.62 7.54
C ASN A 44 -0.83 0.98 7.96
N SER A 45 0.10 0.04 7.89
CA SER A 45 1.53 0.32 8.14
C SER A 45 2.12 1.29 7.11
N LEU A 46 1.80 1.09 5.83
CA LEU A 46 2.22 1.98 4.75
C LEU A 46 1.58 3.38 4.84
N MET A 47 0.32 3.46 5.26
CA MET A 47 -0.39 4.70 5.52
C MET A 47 0.19 5.47 6.70
N ALA A 48 0.48 4.79 7.81
CA ALA A 48 1.12 5.40 8.98
C ALA A 48 2.52 5.96 8.65
N ALA A 49 3.23 5.33 7.71
CA ALA A 49 4.51 5.81 7.19
C ALA A 49 4.39 6.94 6.15
N GLY A 50 3.17 7.25 5.69
CA GLY A 50 2.89 8.26 4.65
C GLY A 50 3.22 7.81 3.22
N PHE A 51 3.46 6.51 3.00
CA PHE A 51 3.83 5.96 1.69
C PHE A 51 2.61 5.66 0.80
N VAL A 52 1.47 5.36 1.44
CA VAL A 52 0.19 5.08 0.78
C VAL A 52 -0.87 5.98 1.42
N GLU A 53 -1.84 6.40 0.63
CA GLU A 53 -2.99 7.18 1.07
C GLU A 53 -4.29 6.48 0.65
N SER A 54 -5.35 6.64 1.44
CA SER A 54 -6.68 6.12 1.12
C SER A 54 -7.57 7.21 0.53
N ILE A 55 -8.57 6.80 -0.26
CA ILE A 55 -9.57 7.69 -0.86
C ILE A 55 -10.97 7.14 -0.51
N PRO A 56 -11.78 7.86 0.30
CA PRO A 56 -11.43 9.09 1.00
C PRO A 56 -10.35 8.87 2.07
N TYR A 57 -9.77 9.97 2.57
CA TYR A 57 -8.71 9.89 3.57
C TYR A 57 -9.22 9.29 4.89
N TYR A 58 -8.51 8.26 5.35
CA TYR A 58 -8.64 7.65 6.66
C TYR A 58 -7.28 7.69 7.35
N ALA A 59 -7.28 7.87 8.68
CA ALA A 59 -6.06 7.71 9.46
C ALA A 59 -5.67 6.23 9.59
N GLU A 60 -6.67 5.35 9.62
CA GLU A 60 -6.55 3.90 9.70
C GLU A 60 -7.81 3.27 9.09
N VAL A 61 -7.66 2.22 8.29
CA VAL A 61 -8.75 1.52 7.63
C VAL A 61 -9.09 0.24 8.40
N GLN A 62 -10.37 0.04 8.69
CA GLN A 62 -10.83 -1.17 9.38
C GLN A 62 -11.00 -2.34 8.41
N LEU A 63 -10.94 -3.59 8.92
CA LEU A 63 -11.08 -4.81 8.11
C LEU A 63 -12.35 -4.83 7.24
N ALA A 64 -13.46 -4.32 7.78
CA ALA A 64 -14.74 -4.27 7.07
C ALA A 64 -14.76 -3.22 5.93
N GLU A 65 -13.93 -2.19 6.02
CA GLU A 65 -13.86 -1.07 5.08
C GLU A 65 -12.77 -1.30 4.02
N MET A 66 -11.75 -2.09 4.34
CA MET A 66 -10.59 -2.33 3.47
C MET A 66 -10.99 -2.75 2.04
N PRO A 67 -11.87 -3.73 1.82
CA PRO A 67 -12.17 -4.21 0.46
C PRO A 67 -12.72 -3.13 -0.47
N VAL A 68 -13.45 -2.15 0.05
CA VAL A 68 -14.13 -1.10 -0.72
C VAL A 68 -13.39 0.25 -0.71
N THR A 69 -12.30 0.35 0.05
CA THR A 69 -11.49 1.56 0.13
C THR A 69 -10.50 1.60 -1.03
N ALA A 70 -10.36 2.75 -1.69
CA ALA A 70 -9.36 2.95 -2.72
C ALA A 70 -8.04 3.41 -2.08
N PHE A 71 -6.91 2.93 -2.60
CA PHE A 71 -5.58 3.25 -2.11
C PHE A 71 -4.67 3.69 -3.26
N GLU A 72 -3.81 4.66 -3.00
CA GLU A 72 -2.80 5.12 -3.95
C GLU A 72 -1.45 5.35 -3.27
N VAL A 73 -0.37 5.26 -4.02
CA VAL A 73 0.97 5.60 -3.52
C VAL A 73 1.12 7.11 -3.43
N ASN A 74 1.65 7.60 -2.31
CA ASN A 74 1.93 9.02 -2.13
C ASN A 74 2.94 9.52 -3.19
N PRO A 75 2.59 10.50 -4.03
CA PRO A 75 3.46 11.05 -5.07
C PRO A 75 4.82 11.54 -4.55
N ALA A 76 4.88 12.01 -3.31
CA ALA A 76 6.10 12.53 -2.69
C ALA A 76 7.19 11.47 -2.51
N TYR A 77 6.85 10.17 -2.53
CA TYR A 77 7.76 9.06 -2.26
C TYR A 77 7.90 8.08 -3.44
N VAL A 78 7.30 8.37 -4.59
CA VAL A 78 7.27 7.44 -5.75
C VAL A 78 8.66 6.99 -6.17
N HIS A 79 9.64 7.90 -6.22
CA HIS A 79 10.99 7.56 -6.66
C HIS A 79 11.69 6.63 -5.68
N GLU A 80 11.61 6.92 -4.38
CA GLU A 80 12.18 6.12 -3.31
C GLU A 80 11.51 4.75 -3.19
N LEU A 81 10.18 4.68 -3.33
CA LEU A 81 9.42 3.44 -3.30
C LEU A 81 9.72 2.55 -4.51
N LYS A 82 9.83 3.12 -5.72
CA LYS A 82 10.29 2.38 -6.91
C LYS A 82 11.67 1.76 -6.67
N GLN A 83 12.61 2.51 -6.11
CA GLN A 83 13.93 1.98 -5.78
C GLN A 83 13.87 0.90 -4.70
N ALA A 84 13.06 1.07 -3.66
CA ALA A 84 12.94 0.10 -2.57
C ALA A 84 12.35 -1.23 -3.05
N VAL A 85 11.37 -1.18 -3.94
CA VAL A 85 10.71 -2.34 -4.54
C VAL A 85 11.63 -3.09 -5.51
N MET A 86 12.42 -2.38 -6.34
CA MET A 86 13.31 -3.01 -7.33
C MET A 86 14.55 -3.71 -6.72
N ARG A 87 14.93 -3.34 -5.49
CA ARG A 87 16.11 -3.90 -4.80
C ARG A 87 15.84 -5.26 -4.12
N ARG A 88 14.61 -5.76 -4.17
CA ARG A 88 14.19 -7.06 -3.61
C ARG A 88 13.76 -7.98 -4.72
#